data_AF-A0AAA9ZW41-F1
#
_entry.id   AF-A0AAA9ZW41-F1
#
_cell.length_a   1.000
_cell.length_b   1.000
_cell.length_c   1.000
_cell.angle_alpha   90.00
_cell.angle_beta   90.00
_cell.angle_gamma   90.00
#
_symmetry.space_group_name_H-M   'P 1'
#
loop_
_entity.id
_entity.type
_entity.pdbx_description
1 polymer ?
#
loop_
_entity_poly.entity_id
_entity_poly.type
_entity_poly.pdbx_seq_one_letter_code
_entity_poly.pdbx_strand_id
1 'polypeptide(L)'
;MQSNTTHSFFWERIQAAVGVLPKHVMNILELQGYSSCDALREIQDSDKTLIENDLRVLAPIKKDYMGAEELKSLYGHFAVSPESFAFLNGERKAILKIAEVAKKSGIHHFLPRPSVKSAQHLNQTDYGDKNQLAMELIGRIRGYRAVPIF
;
A
#
# COMPACT_ATOMS: atom_id res chain seq x y z
N MET A 1 -7.69 -12.13 0.23
CA MET A 1 -6.38 -12.01 -0.45
C MET A 1 -6.46 -10.94 -1.54
N GLN A 2 -6.47 -9.66 -1.18
CA GLN A 2 -6.48 -8.53 -2.13
C GLN A 2 -5.82 -7.32 -1.46
N SER A 3 -4.49 -7.24 -1.45
CA SER A 3 -3.75 -6.07 -0.93
C SER A 3 -2.31 -5.95 -1.45
N ASN A 4 -1.93 -6.62 -2.55
CA ASN A 4 -0.53 -6.61 -3.05
C ASN A 4 -0.29 -5.79 -4.33
N THR A 5 -1.35 -5.35 -5.01
CA THR A 5 -1.21 -4.75 -6.36
C THR A 5 -0.67 -3.33 -6.32
N THR A 6 -1.10 -2.53 -5.34
CA THR A 6 -0.67 -1.13 -5.17
C THR A 6 0.79 -1.03 -4.72
N HIS A 7 1.23 -1.94 -3.85
CA HIS A 7 2.59 -1.97 -3.33
C HIS A 7 3.60 -2.43 -4.41
N SER A 8 3.25 -3.42 -5.23
CA SER A 8 4.08 -3.82 -6.37
C SER A 8 4.28 -2.66 -7.35
N PHE A 9 3.19 -1.95 -7.68
CA PHE A 9 3.23 -0.82 -8.61
C PHE A 9 4.13 0.32 -8.11
N PHE A 10 4.06 0.64 -6.81
CA PHE A 10 4.88 1.68 -6.20
C PHE A 10 6.38 1.38 -6.36
N TRP A 11 6.81 0.18 -5.97
CA TRP A 11 8.22 -0.20 -6.03
C TRP A 11 8.73 -0.35 -7.46
N GLU A 12 7.92 -0.87 -8.38
CA GLU A 12 8.24 -0.92 -9.81
C GLU A 12 8.53 0.49 -10.38
N ARG A 13 7.68 1.47 -10.03
CA ARG A 13 7.84 2.86 -10.47
C ARG A 13 9.09 3.51 -9.87
N ILE A 14 9.38 3.25 -8.60
CA ILE A 14 10.60 3.73 -7.95
C ILE A 14 11.83 3.12 -8.62
N GLN A 15 11.86 1.79 -8.82
CA GLN A 15 12.98 1.11 -9.47
C GLN A 15 13.22 1.61 -10.90
N ALA A 16 12.17 1.94 -11.65
CA ALA A 16 12.30 2.55 -12.97
C ALA A 16 13.01 3.93 -12.93
N ALA A 17 12.86 4.68 -11.83
CA ALA A 17 13.46 6.01 -11.69
C ALA A 17 14.87 5.99 -11.05
N VAL A 18 15.12 5.10 -10.07
CA VAL A 18 16.37 5.08 -9.31
C VAL A 18 17.36 4.01 -9.76
N GLY A 19 16.87 2.96 -10.43
CA GLY A 19 17.61 1.75 -10.78
C GLY A 19 17.16 0.54 -9.94
N VAL A 20 17.80 -0.61 -10.17
CA VAL A 20 17.50 -1.86 -9.45
C VAL A 20 17.79 -1.69 -7.96
N LEU A 21 16.78 -1.96 -7.13
CA LEU A 21 16.90 -1.94 -5.67
C LEU A 21 16.91 -3.36 -5.11
N PRO A 22 17.80 -3.67 -4.14
CA PRO A 22 17.75 -4.93 -3.43
C PRO A 22 16.42 -5.12 -2.70
N LYS A 23 15.90 -6.35 -2.71
CA LYS A 23 14.60 -6.68 -2.12
C LYS A 23 14.54 -6.35 -0.62
N HIS A 24 15.62 -6.61 0.12
CA HIS A 24 15.63 -6.34 1.56
C HIS A 24 15.52 -4.85 1.88
N VAL A 25 16.12 -3.96 1.08
CA VAL A 25 15.98 -2.51 1.27
C VAL A 25 14.51 -2.08 1.13
N MET A 26 13.80 -2.61 0.13
CA MET A 26 12.37 -2.32 -0.04
C MET A 26 11.55 -2.81 1.16
N ASN A 27 11.81 -4.04 1.64
CA ASN A 27 11.14 -4.61 2.80
C ASN A 27 11.43 -3.81 4.08
N ILE A 28 12.65 -3.32 4.26
CA ILE A 28 13.01 -2.50 5.42
C ILE A 28 12.27 -1.17 5.38
N LEU A 29 12.25 -0.48 4.24
CA LEU A 29 11.53 0.79 4.12
C LEU A 29 10.01 0.60 4.31
N GLU A 30 9.47 -0.53 3.87
CA GLU A 30 8.07 -0.90 4.12
C GLU A 30 7.81 -1.18 5.61
N LEU A 31 8.69 -1.93 6.28
CA LEU A 31 8.61 -2.21 7.71
C LEU A 31 8.65 -0.92 8.54
N GLN A 32 9.45 0.05 8.11
CA GLN A 32 9.60 1.36 8.74
C GLN A 32 8.50 2.36 8.35
N GLY A 33 7.53 1.95 7.53
CA GLY A 33 6.39 2.79 7.15
C GLY A 33 6.71 3.89 6.13
N TYR A 34 7.85 3.82 5.45
CA TYR A 34 8.23 4.76 4.40
C TYR A 34 7.64 4.40 3.03
N SER A 35 7.07 3.20 2.86
CA SER A 35 6.39 2.83 1.61
C SER A 35 5.12 3.68 1.41
N SER A 36 4.96 4.27 0.23
CA SER A 36 3.75 5.03 -0.14
C SER A 36 3.41 6.20 0.80
N CYS A 37 4.40 6.72 1.55
CA CYS A 37 4.23 7.78 2.53
C CYS A 37 5.05 9.02 2.15
N ASP A 38 4.53 10.21 2.45
CA ASP A 38 5.25 11.48 2.23
C ASP A 38 6.57 11.54 3.01
N ALA A 39 6.67 10.85 4.16
CA ALA A 39 7.90 10.78 4.96
C ALA A 39 9.11 10.24 4.16
N LEU A 40 8.89 9.48 3.08
CA LEU A 40 9.94 8.97 2.21
C LEU A 40 10.81 10.08 1.60
N ARG A 41 10.22 11.24 1.29
CA ARG A 41 10.93 12.36 0.66
C ARG A 41 11.84 13.11 1.66
N GLU A 42 11.68 12.83 2.95
CA GLU A 42 12.35 13.53 4.04
C GLU A 42 13.51 12.72 4.64
N ILE A 43 13.73 11.49 4.16
CA ILE A 43 14.82 10.62 4.64
C ILE A 43 16.18 11.29 4.45
N GLN A 44 16.91 11.42 5.54
CA GLN A 44 18.27 11.94 5.63
C GLN A 44 19.28 10.85 6.01
N ASP A 45 20.55 11.22 6.11
CA ASP A 45 21.61 10.30 6.53
C ASP A 45 21.44 9.81 7.97
N SER A 46 20.96 10.69 8.86
CA SER A 46 20.62 10.37 10.25
C SER A 46 19.56 9.27 10.34
N ASP A 47 18.52 9.33 9.50
CA ASP A 47 17.40 8.38 9.54
C ASP A 47 17.85 6.97 9.17
N LYS A 48 18.82 6.84 8.25
CA LYS A 48 19.39 5.52 7.94
C LYS A 48 20.09 4.90 9.14
N THR A 49 20.77 5.72 9.94
CA THR A 49 21.45 5.26 11.16
C THR A 49 20.43 4.84 12.22
N LEU A 50 19.29 5.55 12.32
CA LEU A 50 18.18 5.15 13.18
C LEU A 50 17.56 3.84 12.72
N ILE A 51 17.27 3.68 11.42
CA ILE A 51 16.74 2.44 10.85
C ILE A 51 17.67 1.25 11.09
N GLU A 52 18.99 1.43 10.92
CA GLU A 52 19.98 0.40 11.24
C GLU A 52 19.90 0.00 12.71
N ASN A 53 19.84 0.98 13.62
CA ASN A 53 19.74 0.70 15.05
C ASN A 53 18.43 0.00 15.43
N ASP A 54 17.29 0.45 14.89
CA ASP A 54 15.99 -0.18 15.14
C ASP A 54 16.00 -1.64 14.70
N LEU A 55 16.59 -1.94 13.53
CA LEU A 55 16.72 -3.31 13.04
C LEU A 55 17.65 -4.17 13.89
N ARG A 56 18.72 -3.61 14.45
CA ARG A 56 19.60 -4.32 15.39
C ARG A 56 18.88 -4.59 16.72
N VAL A 57 18.14 -3.61 17.24
CA VAL A 57 17.37 -3.78 18.48
C VAL A 57 16.26 -4.83 18.32
N LEU A 58 15.62 -4.87 17.15
CA LEU A 58 14.59 -5.85 16.84
C LEU A 58 15.16 -7.23 16.45
N ALA A 59 16.47 -7.36 16.23
CA ALA A 59 17.09 -8.58 15.71
C ALA A 59 16.83 -9.82 16.58
N PRO A 60 16.96 -9.78 17.93
CA PRO A 60 16.68 -10.94 18.77
C PRO A 60 15.23 -11.39 18.65
N ILE A 61 14.29 -10.44 18.70
CA ILE A 61 12.86 -10.70 18.58
C ILE A 61 12.57 -11.30 17.19
N LYS A 62 13.05 -10.68 16.13
CA LYS A 62 12.82 -11.16 14.76
C LYS A 62 13.40 -12.56 14.55
N LYS A 63 14.55 -12.87 15.14
CA LYS A 63 15.18 -14.19 15.04
C LYS A 63 14.35 -15.31 15.67
N ASP A 64 13.64 -15.02 16.75
CA ASP A 64 12.81 -15.99 17.46
C ASP A 64 11.47 -16.23 16.75
N TYR A 65 10.94 -15.22 16.05
CA TYR A 65 9.62 -15.29 15.41
C TYR A 65 9.64 -15.53 13.89
N MET A 66 10.76 -15.28 13.20
CA MET A 66 10.85 -15.40 11.73
C MET A 66 11.60 -16.64 11.27
N GLY A 67 11.18 -17.18 10.14
CA GLY A 67 11.92 -18.23 9.45
C GLY A 67 13.23 -17.73 8.81
N ALA A 68 14.15 -18.64 8.49
CA ALA A 68 15.43 -18.31 7.87
C ALA A 68 15.29 -17.52 6.55
N GLU A 69 14.29 -17.85 5.73
CA GLU A 69 14.01 -17.15 4.47
C GLU A 69 13.45 -15.74 4.69
N GLU A 70 12.65 -15.54 5.73
CA GLU A 70 12.10 -14.22 6.09
C GLU A 70 13.20 -13.31 6.65
N LEU A 71 14.07 -13.85 7.50
CA LEU A 71 15.27 -13.16 7.97
C LEU A 71 16.18 -12.76 6.82
N LYS A 72 16.39 -13.66 5.85
CA LYS A 72 17.14 -13.35 4.62
C LYS A 72 16.48 -12.28 3.77
N SER A 73 15.15 -12.29 3.70
CA SER A 73 14.39 -11.26 3.00
C SER A 73 14.48 -9.90 3.69
N LEU A 74 14.69 -9.82 5.00
CA LEU A 74 14.77 -8.55 5.75
C LEU A 74 16.19 -8.04 5.97
N TYR A 75 17.12 -8.92 6.36
CA TYR A 75 18.50 -8.57 6.71
C TYR A 75 19.50 -8.83 5.58
N GLY A 76 19.09 -9.48 4.48
CA GLY A 76 19.96 -9.75 3.34
C GLY A 76 21.19 -10.56 3.73
N HIS A 77 22.37 -9.99 3.49
CA HIS A 77 23.65 -10.61 3.84
C HIS A 77 23.82 -10.83 5.36
N PHE A 78 23.15 -10.03 6.19
CA PHE A 78 23.24 -10.08 7.65
C PHE A 78 22.25 -11.06 8.29
N ALA A 79 21.54 -11.88 7.52
CA ALA A 79 20.53 -12.80 8.05
C ALA A 79 21.07 -13.78 9.11
N VAL A 80 22.36 -14.14 9.02
CA VAL A 80 23.03 -15.01 10.01
C VAL A 80 23.38 -14.25 11.29
N SER A 81 23.66 -12.95 11.19
CA SER A 81 24.01 -12.05 12.31
C SER A 81 23.26 -10.72 12.18
N PRO A 82 21.94 -10.70 12.44
CA PRO A 82 21.11 -9.50 12.28
C PRO A 82 21.48 -8.39 13.27
N GLU A 83 22.10 -8.74 14.40
CA GLU A 83 22.68 -7.81 15.39
C GLU A 83 23.74 -6.88 14.78
N SER A 84 24.42 -7.34 13.72
CA SER A 84 25.49 -6.62 13.03
C SER A 84 25.00 -5.88 11.80
N PHE A 85 23.68 -5.80 11.61
CA PHE A 85 23.08 -5.23 10.40
C PHE A 85 23.58 -3.81 10.15
N ALA A 86 24.02 -3.53 8.93
CA ALA A 86 24.31 -2.17 8.48
C ALA A 86 24.00 -2.07 6.99
N PHE A 87 23.53 -0.90 6.55
CA PHE A 87 23.36 -0.70 5.11
C PHE A 87 24.72 -0.63 4.43
N LEU A 88 24.85 -1.31 3.31
CA LEU A 88 26.03 -1.16 2.46
C LEU A 88 26.07 0.26 1.88
N ASN A 89 27.27 0.75 1.54
CA ASN A 89 27.41 2.11 0.99
C ASN A 89 26.54 2.32 -0.28
N GLY A 90 26.42 1.29 -1.13
CA GLY A 90 25.52 1.32 -2.29
C GLY A 90 24.05 1.46 -1.91
N GLU A 91 23.61 0.77 -0.87
CA GLU A 91 22.23 0.82 -0.35
C GLU A 91 21.93 2.17 0.28
N ARG A 92 22.87 2.72 1.06
CA ARG A 92 22.76 4.05 1.66
C ARG A 92 22.56 5.14 0.59
N LYS A 93 23.32 5.06 -0.51
CA LYS A 93 23.17 5.96 -1.66
C LYS A 93 21.84 5.75 -2.39
N ALA A 94 21.41 4.50 -2.54
CA ALA A 94 20.13 4.18 -3.16
C ALA A 94 18.95 4.76 -2.37
N ILE A 95 18.95 4.64 -1.04
CA ILE A 95 17.91 5.19 -0.16
C ILE A 95 17.82 6.71 -0.30
N LEU A 96 18.96 7.42 -0.30
CA LEU A 96 18.96 8.88 -0.52
C LEU A 96 18.45 9.25 -1.91
N LYS A 97 18.82 8.48 -2.94
CA LYS A 97 18.34 8.71 -4.30
C LYS A 97 16.83 8.50 -4.40
N ILE A 98 16.25 7.53 -3.68
CA ILE A 98 14.80 7.36 -3.58
C ILE A 98 14.16 8.61 -2.98
N ALA A 99 14.69 9.11 -1.86
CA ALA A 99 14.18 10.31 -1.20
C ALA A 99 14.24 11.54 -2.12
N GLU A 100 15.36 11.74 -2.84
CA GLU A 100 15.50 12.84 -3.80
C GLU A 100 14.51 12.74 -4.96
N VAL A 101 14.31 11.54 -5.51
CA VAL A 101 13.37 11.30 -6.60
C VAL A 101 11.93 11.52 -6.13
N ALA A 102 11.59 11.01 -4.95
CA ALA A 102 10.29 11.25 -4.33
C ALA A 102 10.04 12.75 -4.09
N LYS A 103 11.07 13.50 -3.67
CA LYS A 103 11.00 14.95 -3.48
C LYS A 103 10.81 15.72 -4.79
N LYS A 104 11.46 15.29 -5.88
CA LYS A 104 11.38 15.95 -7.19
C LYS A 104 10.06 15.68 -7.92
N SER A 105 9.59 14.44 -7.91
CA SER A 105 8.40 14.01 -8.66
C SER A 105 7.11 14.09 -7.85
N GLY A 106 7.20 14.14 -6.52
CA GLY A 106 6.08 14.00 -5.59
C GLY A 106 5.67 12.54 -5.41
N ILE A 107 5.25 12.15 -4.18
CA ILE A 107 4.91 10.76 -3.86
C ILE A 107 3.76 10.21 -4.72
N HIS A 108 2.79 11.08 -5.06
CA HIS A 108 1.63 10.73 -5.89
C HIS A 108 2.00 10.26 -7.31
N HIS A 109 3.20 10.58 -7.81
CA HIS A 109 3.67 10.08 -9.10
C HIS A 109 3.89 8.56 -9.11
N PHE A 110 4.22 8.00 -7.94
CA PHE A 110 4.52 6.59 -7.74
C PHE A 110 3.31 5.79 -7.27
N LEU A 111 2.24 6.48 -6.86
CA LEU A 111 0.99 5.83 -6.47
C LEU A 111 0.12 5.55 -7.70
N PRO A 112 -0.63 4.44 -7.72
CA PRO A 112 -1.62 4.20 -8.76
C PRO A 112 -2.62 5.35 -8.74
N ARG A 113 -2.89 5.93 -9.92
CA ARG A 113 -3.96 6.93 -10.02
C ARG A 113 -5.25 6.25 -9.59
N PRO A 114 -6.07 6.90 -8.74
CA PRO A 114 -7.41 6.39 -8.47
C PRO A 114 -8.09 6.23 -9.82
N SER A 115 -8.44 4.99 -10.17
CA SER A 115 -9.20 4.75 -11.38
C SER A 115 -10.54 5.45 -11.19
N VAL A 116 -10.84 6.42 -12.05
CA VAL A 116 -12.16 7.08 -12.09
C VAL A 116 -13.28 6.08 -12.45
N LYS A 117 -12.93 4.81 -12.69
CA LYS A 117 -13.86 3.71 -12.98
C LYS A 117 -14.75 3.31 -11.79
N SER A 118 -14.50 3.81 -10.59
CA SER A 118 -15.38 3.56 -9.42
C SER A 118 -16.49 4.61 -9.22
N ALA A 119 -16.47 5.72 -9.97
CA ALA A 119 -17.54 6.74 -9.90
C ALA A 119 -18.62 6.58 -10.99
N GLN A 120 -18.40 5.69 -11.98
CA GLN A 120 -19.36 5.45 -13.06
C GLN A 120 -20.09 4.10 -12.95
N HIS A 121 -19.81 3.29 -11.93
CA HIS A 121 -20.56 2.06 -11.64
C HIS A 121 -21.35 2.09 -10.33
N LEU A 122 -21.67 3.28 -9.83
CA LEU A 122 -22.69 3.52 -8.80
C LEU A 122 -23.84 4.43 -9.29
N ASN A 123 -23.83 4.81 -10.57
CA ASN A 123 -24.93 5.55 -11.22
C ASN A 123 -25.65 4.74 -12.31
N GLN A 124 -25.45 3.42 -12.36
CA GLN A 124 -26.23 2.50 -13.19
C GLN A 124 -26.59 1.23 -12.41
N THR A 125 -27.18 1.43 -11.24
CA THR A 125 -28.15 0.47 -10.71
C THR A 125 -29.32 1.27 -10.19
N ASP A 126 -30.46 1.05 -10.85
CA ASP A 126 -31.75 1.07 -10.21
C ASP A 126 -32.51 2.41 -10.09
N TYR A 127 -32.70 3.08 -11.24
CA TYR A 127 -33.80 4.04 -11.44
C TYR A 127 -35.02 3.41 -12.17
N GLY A 128 -35.02 2.09 -12.34
CA GLY A 128 -36.06 1.33 -13.04
C GLY A 128 -37.02 0.59 -12.11
N ASP A 129 -36.58 0.15 -10.92
CA ASP A 129 -37.37 -0.74 -10.07
C ASP A 129 -38.20 0.03 -9.02
N LYS A 130 -37.69 1.15 -8.49
CA LYS A 130 -38.44 1.97 -7.51
C LYS A 130 -39.72 2.60 -8.07
N ASN A 131 -39.73 2.96 -9.36
CA ASN A 131 -40.94 3.47 -10.02
C ASN A 131 -41.93 2.34 -10.38
N GLN A 132 -41.44 1.12 -10.63
CA GLN A 132 -42.32 -0.04 -10.81
C GLN A 132 -42.98 -0.46 -9.50
N LEU A 133 -42.22 -0.52 -8.40
CA LEU A 133 -42.75 -0.83 -7.08
C LEU A 133 -43.74 0.25 -6.61
N ALA A 134 -43.43 1.53 -6.86
CA ALA A 134 -44.34 2.63 -6.56
C ALA A 134 -45.64 2.56 -7.39
N MET A 135 -45.54 2.23 -8.68
CA MET A 135 -46.72 2.05 -9.54
C MET A 135 -47.54 0.80 -9.17
N GLU A 136 -46.89 -0.30 -8.76
CA GLU A 136 -47.56 -1.51 -8.28
C GLU A 136 -48.27 -1.27 -6.93
N LEU A 137 -47.63 -0.56 -5.98
CA LEU A 137 -48.24 -0.17 -4.71
C LEU A 137 -49.43 0.77 -4.91
N ILE A 138 -49.31 1.78 -5.79
CA ILE A 138 -50.41 2.68 -6.13
C ILE A 138 -51.55 1.91 -6.83
N GLY A 139 -51.23 0.94 -7.69
CA GLY A 139 -52.20 0.04 -8.32
C GLY A 139 -52.95 -0.83 -7.31
N ARG A 140 -52.24 -1.44 -6.35
CA ARG A 140 -52.85 -2.23 -5.26
C ARG A 140 -53.72 -1.37 -4.34
N ILE A 141 -53.28 -0.16 -3.97
CA ILE A 141 -54.07 0.75 -3.12
C ILE A 141 -55.35 1.20 -3.85
N ARG A 142 -55.29 1.44 -5.17
CA ARG A 142 -56.47 1.80 -5.98
C ARG A 142 -57.40 0.61 -6.25
N GLY A 143 -56.89 -0.62 -6.27
CA GLY A 143 -57.67 -1.86 -6.43
C GLY A 143 -58.42 -2.33 -5.17
N TYR A 144 -58.11 -1.78 -3.98
CA TYR A 144 -58.76 -2.14 -2.71
C TYR A 144 -59.93 -1.23 -2.29
N ARG A 145 -60.45 -0.38 -3.19
CA ARG A 145 -61.72 0.35 -3.00
C ARG A 145 -62.80 -0.12 -3.98
N ALA A 146 -63.33 -1.31 -3.73
CA ALA A 146 -64.73 -1.68 -3.95
C ALA A 146 -64.95 -3.14 -3.52
N VAL A 147 -65.07 -3.37 -2.20
CA VAL A 147 -65.86 -4.52 -1.73
C VAL A 147 -67.26 -3.96 -1.43
N PRO A 148 -68.28 -4.30 -2.23
CA PRO A 148 -69.65 -3.98 -1.87
C PRO A 148 -70.02 -4.82 -0.64
N ILE A 149 -70.32 -4.13 0.46
CA ILE A 149 -70.99 -4.75 1.60
C ILE A 149 -72.45 -4.91 1.15
N PHE A 150 -72.87 -6.16 0.93
CA PHE A 150 -74.29 -6.51 0.86
C PHE A 150 -74.91 -6.43 2.25
#